data_AF-A0A3A8Z1Z8-F1
#
_entry.id   AF-A0A3A8Z1Z8-F1
#
_cell.length_a   1.000
_cell.length_b   1.000
_cell.length_c   1.000
_cell.angle_alpha   90.00
_cell.angle_beta   90.00
_cell.angle_gamma   90.00
#
_symmetry.space_group_name_H-M   'P 1'
#
loop_
_entity.id
_entity.type
_entity.pdbx_description
1 polymer ?
#
loop_
_entity_poly.entity_id
_entity_poly.type
_entity_poly.pdbx_seq_one_letter_code
_entity_poly.pdbx_strand_id
1 'polypeptide(L)' 'MPTGIEVTKAALDDFKKIQRYMLLAREENATKTYAELKDEYLTLKAILNVSGVNLTDIDKIKE' A
#
# COMPACT_ATOMS: atom_id res chain seq x y z
N MET A 1 -20.79 11.85 -6.69
CA MET A 1 -19.78 10.84 -7.09
C MET A 1 -18.43 11.36 -6.63
N PRO A 2 -17.58 10.55 -5.99
CA PRO A 2 -16.24 11.00 -5.63
C PRO A 2 -15.45 11.34 -6.89
N THR A 3 -14.61 12.36 -6.80
CA THR A 3 -13.71 12.76 -7.90
C THR A 3 -12.52 11.80 -7.97
N GLY A 4 -11.84 11.72 -9.13
CA GLY A 4 -10.65 10.88 -9.28
C GLY A 4 -9.54 11.21 -8.27
N ILE A 5 -9.46 12.47 -7.82
CA ILE A 5 -8.50 12.92 -6.80
C ILE A 5 -8.86 12.35 -5.42
N GLU A 6 -10.14 12.34 -5.04
CA GLU A 6 -10.59 11.80 -3.75
C GLU A 6 -10.34 10.29 -3.66
N VAL A 7 -10.59 9.55 -4.74
CA VAL A 7 -10.31 8.11 -4.82
C VAL A 7 -8.80 7.85 -4.72
N THR A 8 -7.98 8.63 -5.43
CA THR A 8 -6.51 8.50 -5.38
C THR A 8 -5.97 8.80 -3.98
N LYS A 9 -6.51 9.81 -3.30
CA LYS A 9 -6.13 10.15 -1.93
C LYS A 9 -6.45 9.01 -0.96
N ALA A 10 -7.64 8.42 -1.05
CA ALA A 10 -8.03 7.27 -0.23
C ALA A 10 -7.07 6.09 -0.45
N ALA A 11 -6.79 5.75 -1.71
CA ALA A 11 -5.83 4.70 -2.04
C ALA A 11 -4.41 5.00 -1.49
N LEU A 12 -3.98 6.27 -1.48
CA LEU A 12 -2.70 6.69 -0.93
C LEU A 12 -2.64 6.54 0.60
N ASP A 13 -3.72 6.90 1.30
CA ASP A 13 -3.85 6.76 2.75
C ASP A 13 -3.83 5.28 3.16
N ASP A 14 -4.54 4.43 2.44
CA ASP A 14 -4.53 2.97 2.64
C ASP A 14 -3.16 2.38 2.29
N PHE A 15 -2.52 2.83 1.21
CA PHE A 15 -1.18 2.40 0.83
C PHE A 15 -0.13 2.75 1.89
N LYS A 16 -0.25 3.90 2.56
CA LYS A 16 0.62 4.24 3.70
C LYS A 16 0.36 3.33 4.90
N LYS A 17 -0.91 3.03 5.18
CA LYS A 17 -1.35 2.22 6.32
C LYS A 17 -0.92 0.76 6.18
N ILE A 18 -1.12 0.16 5.00
CA ILE A 18 -0.79 -1.25 4.76
C ILE A 18 0.72 -1.50 4.90
N GLN A 19 1.55 -0.61 4.37
CA GLN A 19 3.00 -0.70 4.51
C GLN A 19 3.46 -0.65 5.96
N ARG A 20 2.81 0.16 6.81
CA ARG A 20 3.09 0.19 8.25
C ARG A 20 2.78 -1.17 8.90
N TYR A 21 1.65 -1.79 8.56
CA TYR A 21 1.30 -3.10 9.11
C TYR A 21 2.20 -4.22 8.59
N MET A 22 2.63 -4.15 7.33
CA MET A 22 3.62 -5.09 6.80
C MET A 22 4.94 -5.00 7.56
N LEU A 23 5.42 -3.80 7.89
CA LEU A 23 6.63 -3.64 8.69
C LEU A 23 6.47 -4.24 10.10
N LEU A 24 5.34 -3.98 10.76
CA LEU A 24 5.04 -4.57 12.07
C LEU A 24 4.94 -6.09 12.02
N ALA A 25 4.21 -6.66 11.06
CA ALA A 25 4.11 -8.11 10.88
C ALA A 25 5.47 -8.76 10.61
N ARG A 26 6.37 -8.07 9.90
CA ARG A 26 7.75 -8.51 9.70
C ARG A 26 8.56 -8.48 10.99
N GLU A 27 8.45 -7.42 11.78
CA GLU A 27 9.11 -7.29 13.10
C GLU A 27 8.64 -8.39 14.08
N GLU A 28 7.35 -8.72 14.05
CA GLU A 28 6.72 -9.75 14.90
C GLU A 28 6.90 -11.18 14.36
N ASN A 29 7.59 -11.37 13.22
CA ASN A 29 7.71 -12.66 12.52
C ASN A 29 6.35 -13.32 12.17
N ALA A 30 5.30 -12.52 11.97
CA ALA A 30 3.97 -12.97 11.60
C ALA A 30 3.88 -13.21 10.07
N THR A 31 4.52 -14.28 9.59
CA THR A 31 4.69 -14.57 8.16
C THR A 31 3.39 -14.68 7.37
N LYS A 32 2.37 -15.34 7.92
CA LYS A 32 1.05 -15.45 7.27
C LYS A 32 0.36 -14.10 7.16
N THR A 33 0.38 -13.31 8.23
CA THR A 33 -0.17 -11.95 8.23
C THR A 33 0.55 -11.07 7.22
N TYR A 34 1.88 -11.13 7.17
CA TYR A 34 2.67 -10.38 6.18
C TYR A 34 2.27 -10.73 4.74
N ALA A 35 2.08 -12.02 4.44
CA ALA A 35 1.67 -12.48 3.12
C ALA A 35 0.30 -11.91 2.71
N GLU A 36 -0.70 -11.98 3.59
CA GLU A 36 -2.03 -11.41 3.32
C GLU A 36 -1.96 -9.89 3.11
N LEU A 37 -1.20 -9.16 3.94
CA LEU A 37 -1.04 -7.70 3.79
C LEU A 37 -0.29 -7.34 2.49
N LYS A 38 0.60 -8.21 2.02
CA LYS A 38 1.34 -8.02 0.77
C LYS A 38 0.42 -8.03 -0.45
N ASP A 39 -0.59 -8.90 -0.47
CA ASP A 39 -1.56 -8.95 -1.57
C ASP A 39 -2.38 -7.65 -1.68
N GLU A 40 -2.80 -7.10 -0.54
CA GLU A 40 -3.50 -5.81 -0.48
C GLU A 40 -2.58 -4.64 -0.88
N TYR A 41 -1.33 -4.65 -0.41
CA TYR A 41 -0.30 -3.69 -0.82
C TYR A 41 -0.08 -3.70 -2.34
N LEU A 42 0.04 -4.86 -2.98
CA LEU A 42 0.24 -4.98 -4.43
C LEU A 42 -0.95 -4.44 -5.21
N THR A 43 -2.17 -4.70 -4.72
CA THR A 43 -3.40 -4.20 -5.33
C THR A 43 -3.45 -2.67 -5.29
N LEU A 44 -3.17 -2.06 -4.13
CA LEU A 44 -3.11 -0.61 -3.98
C LEU A 44 -2.00 0.02 -4.83
N LYS A 45 -0.83 -0.63 -4.89
CA LYS A 45 0.30 -0.21 -5.73
C LYS A 45 -0.09 -0.14 -7.20
N ALA A 46 -0.80 -1.15 -7.69
CA ALA A 46 -1.28 -1.19 -9.08
C ALA A 46 -2.26 -0.03 -9.35
N ILE A 47 -3.22 0.21 -8.45
CA ILE A 47 -4.19 1.31 -8.56
C ILE A 47 -3.49 2.67 -8.61
N LEU A 48 -2.52 2.91 -7.72
CA LEU A 48 -1.79 4.18 -7.68
C LEU A 48 -0.93 4.41 -8.93
N ASN A 49 -0.30 3.35 -9.45
CA ASN A 49 0.47 3.42 -10.69
C ASN A 49 -0.42 3.77 -11.90
N VAL A 50 -1.58 3.13 -12.06
CA VAL A 50 -2.50 3.47 -13.16
C VAL A 50 -3.12 4.86 -12.99
N SER A 51 -3.16 5.37 -11.76
CA SER A 51 -3.59 6.74 -11.43
C SER A 51 -2.49 7.78 -11.65
N GLY A 52 -1.30 7.39 -12.13
CA GLY A 52 -0.19 8.30 -12.43
C GLY A 52 0.55 8.83 -11.19
N VAL A 53 0.39 8.18 -10.03
CA VAL A 53 1.08 8.58 -8.80
C VAL A 53 2.53 8.10 -8.84
N ASN A 54 3.48 9.00 -8.58
CA ASN A 54 4.88 8.62 -8.42
C ASN A 54 5.09 7.98 -7.03
N LEU A 55 5.46 6.69 -7.02
CA LEU A 55 5.63 5.91 -5.79
C LEU A 55 7.06 5.95 -5.20
N THR A 56 8.04 6.54 -5.90
CA THR A 56 9.48 6.39 -5.61
C THR A 56 9.86 6.63 -4.14
N ASP A 57 9.30 7.67 -3.52
CA ASP A 57 9.63 8.06 -2.13
C ASP A 57 8.61 7.56 -1.09
N ILE A 58 7.46 7.04 -1.54
CA ILE A 58 6.36 6.61 -0.65
C ILE A 58 6.22 5.09 -0.56
N ASP A 59 6.84 4.35 -1.47
CA ASP A 59 6.97 2.91 -1.41
C ASP A 59 8.19 2.49 -0.58
N LYS A 60 7.91 2.09 0.64
CA LYS A 60 8.86 1.69 1.69
C LYS A 60 9.14 0.19 1.70
N ILE A 61 8.26 -0.61 1.11
CA ILE A 61 8.44 -2.06 1.03
C ILE A 61 9.29 -2.35 -0.21
N LYS A 62 10.61 -2.39 -0.01
CA LYS A 62 11.59 -2.80 -1.03
C LYS A 62 11.89 -4.28 -0.86
N GLU A 63 11.03 -5.10 -1.44
CA GLU A 63 11.29 -6.52 -1.70
C GLU A 63 11.79 -6.72 -3.14
#